data_AF-A0A7J4XLV5-F1
#
_entry.id   AF-A0A7J4XLV5-F1
#
_cell.length_a   1.000
_cell.length_b   1.000
_cell.length_c   1.000
_cell.angle_alpha   90.00
_cell.angle_beta   90.00
_cell.angle_gamma   90.00
#
_symmetry.space_group_name_H-M   'P 1'
#
loop_
_entity.id
_entity.type
_entity.pdbx_description
1 polymer ?
#
loop_
_entity_poly.entity_id
_entity_poly.type
_entity_poly.pdbx_seq_one_letter_code
_entity_poly.pdbx_strand_id
1 'polypeptide(L)' 'MIKTIYRLPVYWASPLISDDYSGINDMEKAEIRKFLEKAEGSPVSVDFTTEGFYRYNDAGTLAGNCADFLFIKD' A
#
# COMPACT_ATOMS: atom_id res chain seq x y z
N MET A 1 14.32 7.11 -13.12
CA MET A 1 13.16 6.25 -12.86
C MET A 1 13.56 5.06 -12.00
N ILE A 2 13.37 5.21 -10.69
CA ILE A 2 13.55 4.15 -9.68
C ILE A 2 12.20 3.46 -9.50
N LYS A 3 12.23 2.11 -9.43
CA LYS A 3 11.07 1.27 -9.15
C LYS A 3 11.24 0.62 -7.80
N THR A 4 10.28 0.81 -6.92
CA THR A 4 10.26 0.21 -5.58
C THR A 4 8.97 -0.59 -5.43
N ILE A 5 9.08 -1.80 -4.86
CA ILE A 5 7.92 -2.64 -4.59
C ILE A 5 7.70 -2.65 -3.09
N TYR A 6 6.47 -2.35 -2.67
CA TYR A 6 6.03 -2.46 -1.28
C TYR A 6 4.93 -3.51 -1.18
N ARG A 7 5.03 -4.39 -0.19
CA ARG A 7 3.96 -5.30 0.21
C ARG A 7 3.05 -4.60 1.19
N LEU A 8 1.84 -4.26 0.74
CA LEU A 8 0.89 -3.44 1.49
C LEU A 8 -0.47 -4.15 1.62
N PRO A 9 -1.29 -3.78 2.61
CA PRO A 9 -2.62 -4.34 2.75
C PRO A 9 -3.46 -4.18 1.49
N VAL A 10 -4.16 -5.24 1.08
CA VAL A 10 -4.96 -5.27 -0.16
C VAL A 10 -6.01 -4.15 -0.19
N TYR A 11 -6.62 -3.85 0.95
CA TYR A 11 -7.63 -2.80 1.06
C TYR A 11 -7.08 -1.38 0.83
N TRP A 12 -5.76 -1.21 0.75
CA TRP A 12 -5.11 0.06 0.38
C TRP A 12 -5.08 0.27 -1.15
N ALA A 13 -5.51 -0.70 -1.96
CA ALA A 13 -5.57 -0.55 -3.42
C ALA A 13 -6.44 0.62 -3.88
N SER A 14 -7.68 0.75 -3.37
CA SER A 14 -8.59 1.85 -3.78
C SER A 14 -8.03 3.23 -3.41
N PRO A 15 -7.56 3.44 -2.16
CA PRO A 15 -6.94 4.72 -1.78
C PRO A 15 -5.68 5.06 -2.57
N LEU A 16 -4.79 4.10 -2.79
CA LEU A 16 -3.48 4.37 -3.39
C LEU A 16 -3.54 4.52 -4.90
N ILE A 17 -4.41 3.79 -5.58
CA ILE A 17 -4.46 3.75 -7.05
C ILE A 17 -5.50 4.72 -7.62
N SER A 18 -6.62 4.91 -6.91
CA SER A 18 -7.75 5.72 -7.39
C SER A 18 -8.11 6.92 -6.50
N ASP A 19 -7.37 7.17 -5.42
CA ASP A 19 -7.68 8.20 -4.42
C ASP A 19 -9.08 8.02 -3.77
N ASP A 20 -9.62 6.80 -3.83
CA ASP A 20 -10.93 6.46 -3.26
C ASP A 20 -10.77 5.87 -1.86
N TYR A 21 -11.16 6.66 -0.86
CA TYR A 21 -11.13 6.29 0.56
C TYR A 21 -12.49 5.80 1.08
N SER A 22 -13.41 5.45 0.19
CA SER A 22 -14.71 4.88 0.59
C SER A 22 -14.51 3.61 1.42
N GLY A 23 -15.16 3.53 2.58
CA GLY A 23 -15.04 2.39 3.49
C GLY A 23 -13.78 2.38 4.36
N ILE A 24 -12.88 3.36 4.21
CA ILE A 24 -11.67 3.51 5.03
C ILE A 24 -11.96 4.45 6.21
N ASN A 25 -11.63 4.01 7.42
CA ASN A 25 -11.80 4.81 8.64
C ASN A 25 -10.65 5.82 8.84
N ASP A 26 -10.80 6.75 9.78
CA ASP A 26 -9.82 7.84 9.94
C ASP A 26 -8.46 7.37 10.49
N MET A 27 -8.42 6.27 11.23
CA MET A 27 -7.15 5.67 11.68
C MET A 27 -6.41 5.07 10.48
N GLU A 28 -7.10 4.32 9.63
CA GLU A 28 -6.52 3.74 8.41
C GLU A 28 -6.04 4.83 7.44
N LYS A 29 -6.80 5.91 7.27
CA LYS A 29 -6.35 7.09 6.49
C LYS A 29 -5.06 7.67 7.05
N ALA A 30 -4.93 7.78 8.37
CA ALA A 30 -3.72 8.28 9.01
C ALA A 30 -2.53 7.34 8.80
N GLU A 31 -2.75 6.02 8.83
CA GLU A 31 -1.72 5.03 8.52
C GLU A 31 -1.23 5.13 7.08
N ILE A 32 -2.16 5.22 6.11
CA ILE A 32 -1.83 5.39 4.69
C ILE A 32 -0.99 6.66 4.48
N ARG A 33 -1.42 7.79 5.05
CA ARG A 33 -0.68 9.06 4.94
C ARG A 33 0.73 8.96 5.52
N LYS A 34 0.85 8.40 6.73
CA LYS A 34 2.14 8.22 7.42
C LYS A 34 3.09 7.28 6.66
N PHE A 35 2.54 6.29 5.96
CA PHE A 35 3.33 5.43 5.07
C PHE A 35 3.82 6.21 3.85
N LEU A 36 2.93 6.94 3.17
CA LEU A 36 3.25 7.74 1.97
C LEU A 36 4.29 8.83 2.24
N GLU A 37 4.34 9.41 3.43
CA GLU A 37 5.39 10.36 3.84
C GLU A 37 6.81 9.77 3.81
N LYS A 38 6.93 8.44 3.90
CA LYS A 38 8.21 7.72 3.99
C LYS A 38 8.51 6.88 2.75
N ALA A 39 7.48 6.53 1.99
CA ALA A 39 7.63 5.70 0.81
C ALA A 39 8.46 6.41 -0.26
N GLU A 40 9.31 5.63 -0.92
CA GLU A 40 10.04 6.10 -2.11
C GLU A 40 9.14 6.07 -3.35
N GLY A 41 8.79 7.26 -3.85
CA GLY A 41 8.00 7.43 -5.06
C GLY A 41 6.49 7.45 -4.82
N SER A 42 5.72 7.30 -5.90
CA SER A 42 4.27 7.30 -5.87
C SER A 42 3.70 5.96 -6.35
N PRO A 43 2.59 5.47 -5.78
CA PRO A 43 1.96 4.22 -6.20
C PRO A 43 1.44 4.34 -7.64
N VAL A 44 1.62 3.28 -8.44
CA VAL A 44 1.14 3.25 -9.83
C VAL A 44 0.32 2.01 -10.18
N SER A 45 0.57 0.87 -9.53
CA SER A 45 -0.17 -0.37 -9.77
C SER A 45 -0.04 -1.34 -8.61
N VAL A 46 -0.96 -2.30 -8.56
CA VAL A 46 -0.95 -3.44 -7.62
C VAL A 46 -0.96 -4.74 -8.40
N ASP A 47 -0.18 -5.73 -7.95
CA ASP A 47 -0.16 -7.08 -8.51
C ASP A 47 -0.94 -8.06 -7.61
N PHE A 48 -2.22 -8.27 -7.91
CA PHE A 48 -3.07 -9.21 -7.16
C PHE A 48 -2.66 -10.68 -7.30
N THR A 49 -1.76 -11.04 -8.22
CA THR A 49 -1.25 -12.44 -8.27
C THR A 49 -0.33 -12.76 -7.09
N THR A 50 0.15 -11.73 -6.39
CA THR A 50 0.95 -11.84 -5.17
C THR A 50 0.11 -11.74 -3.88
N GLU A 51 -1.22 -11.67 -4.01
CA GLU A 51 -2.10 -11.57 -2.86
C GLU A 51 -1.97 -12.79 -1.93
N GLY A 52 -1.84 -12.53 -0.63
CA GLY A 52 -1.79 -13.59 0.38
C GLY A 52 -1.79 -13.07 1.81
N PHE A 53 -1.93 -13.98 2.77
CA PHE A 53 -1.89 -13.64 4.20
C PHE A 53 -0.44 -13.69 4.73
N TYR A 54 0.12 -12.52 5.05
CA TYR A 54 1.50 -12.38 5.48
C TYR A 54 1.59 -12.02 6.96
N ARG A 55 2.68 -12.44 7.62
CA ARG A 55 2.95 -12.12 9.02
C ARG A 55 3.33 -10.65 9.23
N TYR A 56 3.92 -10.01 8.23
CA TYR A 56 4.41 -8.64 8.26
C TYR A 56 4.19 -7.98 6.88
N ASN A 57 4.10 -6.65 6.87
CA ASN A 57 3.97 -5.83 5.65
C ASN A 57 4.78 -4.53 5.80
N ASP A 58 4.94 -3.75 4.73
CA ASP A 58 5.80 -2.56 4.76
C ASP A 58 5.16 -1.35 5.46
N ALA A 59 3.85 -1.39 5.73
CA ALA A 59 3.14 -0.35 6.46
C ALA A 59 3.10 -0.59 7.99
N GLY A 60 3.35 -1.82 8.45
CA GLY A 60 3.25 -2.15 9.88
C GLY A 60 3.63 -3.60 10.24
N THR A 61 3.51 -3.92 11.52
CA THR A 61 3.95 -5.21 12.08
C THR A 61 2.83 -6.24 12.24
N LEU A 62 1.59 -5.88 11.91
CA LEU A 62 0.44 -6.77 12.02
C LEU A 62 0.32 -7.66 10.79
N ALA A 63 -0.08 -8.91 11.03
CA ALA A 63 -0.39 -9.84 9.97
C ALA A 63 -1.68 -9.42 9.24
N GLY A 64 -1.74 -9.68 7.94
CA GLY A 64 -2.87 -9.28 7.12
C GLY A 64 -2.80 -9.80 5.70
N ASN A 65 -3.90 -9.61 4.96
CA ASN A 65 -3.93 -9.90 3.54
C ASN A 65 -3.26 -8.75 2.77
N CYS A 66 -2.17 -9.05 2.07
CA CYS A 66 -1.33 -8.06 1.40
C CYS A 66 -1.05 -8.48 -0.04
N ALA A 67 -0.71 -7.50 -0.88
CA ALA A 67 -0.24 -7.68 -2.25
C ALA A 67 0.94 -6.74 -2.52
N ASP A 68 1.65 -6.96 -3.62
CA ASP A 68 2.77 -6.12 -4.04
C ASP A 68 2.29 -4.91 -4.83
N PHE A 69 2.71 -3.72 -4.40
CA PHE A 69 2.42 -2.44 -5.01
C PHE A 69 3.69 -1.87 -5.64
N LEU A 70 3.60 -1.47 -6.90
CA LEU A 70 4.68 -0.78 -7.59
C LEU A 70 4.60 0.72 -7.32
N PHE A 71 5.73 1.28 -6.88
CA PHE A 71 5.96 2.71 -6.73
C PHE A 71 7.05 3.17 -7.71
N ILE A 72 6.87 4.36 -8.28
CA ILE A 72 7.82 4.97 -9.23
C ILE A 72 8.26 6.35 -8.72
N LYS A 73 9.56 6.61 -8.82
CA LYS A 73 10.17 7.94 -8.61
C LYS A 73 11.01 8.30 -9.84
N ASP A 74 10.84 9.53 -10.35
CA ASP A 74 11.61 10.04 -11.49
C ASP A 74 13.12 10.06 -11.24
#